data_AF-A0A645H519-F1
#
_entry.id   AF-A0A645H519-F1
#
_cell.length_a   1.000
_cell.length_b   1.000
_cell.length_c   1.000
_cell.angle_alpha   90.00
_cell.angle_beta   90.00
_cell.angle_gamma   90.00
#
_symmetry.space_group_name_H-M   'P 1'
#
loop_
_entity.id
_entity.type
_entity.pdbx_description
1 polymer ?
#
loop_
_entity_poly.entity_id
_entity_poly.type
_entity_poly.pdbx_seq_one_letter_code
_entity_poly.pdbx_strand_id
1 'polypeptide(L)'
;MGGDARKRAQALADALTDDGYAASVRPVGNGDFAVQLCQGHCPIEQVAREYPQLCEAETAAFSKLLGVHVQRLATLAQGEHVCTTVVPVGVAPLHPGARRVLKHSNSHN
;
A
#
# COMPACT_ATOMS: atom_id res chain seq x y z
N MET A 1 -0.71 13.41 12.34
CA MET A 1 -1.85 13.05 11.48
C MET A 1 -2.15 11.55 11.61
N GLY A 2 -2.72 11.13 12.74
CA GLY A 2 -3.16 9.75 12.95
C GLY A 2 -4.63 9.59 12.55
N GLY A 3 -4.93 9.70 11.26
CA GLY A 3 -6.29 9.52 10.74
C GLY A 3 -6.68 8.05 10.58
N ASP A 4 -7.93 7.79 10.20
CA ASP A 4 -8.39 6.49 9.73
C ASP A 4 -7.62 6.08 8.45
N ALA A 5 -7.08 4.85 8.43
CA ALA A 5 -6.36 4.31 7.26
C ALA A 5 -7.23 4.32 6.00
N ARG A 6 -8.55 4.15 6.13
CA ARG A 6 -9.50 4.25 5.02
C ARG A 6 -9.48 5.65 4.39
N LYS A 7 -9.50 6.70 5.22
CA LYS A 7 -9.46 8.10 4.74
C LYS A 7 -8.15 8.42 4.04
N ARG A 8 -7.02 7.91 4.56
CA ARG A 8 -5.73 8.05 3.88
C ARG A 8 -5.67 7.29 2.57
N ALA A 9 -6.23 6.08 2.51
CA ALA A 9 -6.32 5.31 1.28
C ALA A 9 -7.14 6.04 0.21
N GLN A 10 -8.25 6.68 0.60
CA GLN A 10 -9.03 7.50 -0.31
C GLN A 10 -8.25 8.70 -0.82
N ALA A 11 -7.62 9.47 0.07
CA ALA A 11 -6.80 10.61 -0.32
C ALA A 11 -5.62 10.21 -1.24
N LEU A 12 -5.04 9.01 -1.02
CA LEU A 12 -4.02 8.45 -1.90
C LEU A 12 -4.59 8.09 -3.27
N ALA A 13 -5.78 7.53 -3.35
CA ALA A 13 -6.44 7.26 -4.63
C ALA A 13 -6.73 8.54 -5.41
N ASP A 14 -7.17 9.59 -4.73
CA ASP A 14 -7.43 10.90 -5.34
C ASP A 14 -6.11 11.49 -5.90
N ALA A 15 -5.03 11.47 -5.12
CA ALA A 15 -3.71 11.94 -5.57
C ALA A 15 -3.16 11.12 -6.76
N LEU A 16 -3.32 9.79 -6.74
CA LEU A 16 -2.94 8.95 -7.88
C LEU A 16 -3.77 9.27 -9.12
N THR A 17 -5.03 9.66 -8.93
CA THR A 17 -5.89 10.10 -10.05
C THR A 17 -5.38 11.39 -10.66
N ASP A 18 -4.96 12.34 -9.83
CA ASP A 18 -4.33 13.59 -10.29
C ASP A 18 -3.00 13.33 -11.03
N ASP A 19 -2.26 12.28 -10.63
CA ASP A 19 -1.04 11.81 -11.30
C ASP A 19 -1.30 10.99 -12.58
N GLY A 20 -2.57 10.85 -12.99
CA GLY A 20 -2.97 10.23 -14.27
C GLY A 20 -3.32 8.75 -14.20
N TYR A 21 -3.40 8.15 -13.00
CA TYR A 21 -3.93 6.80 -12.84
C TYR A 21 -5.47 6.81 -12.85
N ALA A 22 -6.08 5.71 -13.27
CA ALA A 22 -7.50 5.47 -12.98
C ALA A 22 -7.62 4.80 -11.60
N ALA A 23 -7.48 5.57 -10.52
CA ALA A 23 -7.41 5.05 -9.16
C ALA A 23 -8.77 5.05 -8.43
N SER A 24 -8.98 4.06 -7.55
CA SER A 24 -10.18 3.96 -6.71
C SER A 24 -9.94 3.14 -5.45
N VAL A 25 -10.77 3.34 -4.43
CA VAL A 25 -10.80 2.50 -3.22
C VAL A 25 -12.08 1.66 -3.20
N ARG A 26 -11.95 0.37 -2.91
CA ARG A 26 -13.08 -0.58 -2.81
C ARG A 26 -13.06 -1.31 -1.47
N PRO A 27 -14.21 -1.54 -0.82
CA PRO A 27 -14.25 -2.33 0.41
C PRO A 27 -13.92 -3.81 0.13
N VAL A 28 -13.21 -4.47 1.05
CA VAL A 28 -13.12 -5.93 1.08
C VAL A 28 -14.19 -6.46 2.03
N GLY A 29 -15.11 -7.28 1.53
CA GLY A 29 -16.29 -7.68 2.29
C GLY A 29 -17.13 -6.46 2.68
N ASN A 30 -17.39 -6.27 3.98
CA ASN A 30 -18.08 -5.08 4.49
C ASN A 30 -17.15 -3.84 4.63
N GLY A 31 -15.85 -4.01 4.40
CA GLY A 31 -14.85 -2.94 4.43
C GLY A 31 -14.27 -2.62 5.81
N ASP A 32 -14.70 -3.27 6.89
CA ASP A 32 -14.31 -2.90 8.26
C ASP A 32 -12.87 -3.26 8.62
N PHE A 33 -12.31 -4.26 7.94
CA PHE A 33 -10.96 -4.76 8.21
C PHE A 33 -9.95 -4.45 7.10
N ALA A 34 -10.42 -4.28 5.86
CA ALA A 34 -9.57 -3.95 4.74
C ALA A 34 -10.33 -3.24 3.62
N VAL A 35 -9.59 -2.46 2.84
CA VAL A 35 -10.00 -1.91 1.55
C VAL A 35 -8.94 -2.27 0.50
N GLN A 36 -9.32 -2.25 -0.77
CA GLN A 36 -8.43 -2.35 -1.91
C GLN A 36 -8.23 -0.98 -2.53
N LEU A 37 -6.98 -0.56 -2.65
CA LEU A 37 -6.57 0.50 -3.56
C LEU A 37 -6.34 -0.13 -4.94
N CYS A 38 -7.16 0.24 -5.90
CA CYS A 38 -7.09 -0.22 -7.28
C CYS A 38 -6.50 0.89 -8.15
N GLN A 39 -5.53 0.57 -9.01
CA GLN A 39 -4.98 1.50 -9.99
C GLN A 39 -5.11 0.90 -11.40
N GLY A 40 -5.89 1.55 -12.25
CA GLY A 40 -5.88 1.33 -13.69
C GLY A 40 -4.97 2.33 -14.41
N HIS A 41 -4.68 2.07 -15.68
CA HIS A 41 -3.95 3.00 -16.56
C HIS A 41 -2.62 3.51 -15.98
N CYS A 42 -1.77 2.61 -15.50
CA CYS A 42 -0.48 2.97 -14.92
C CYS A 42 0.40 3.68 -15.98
N PRO A 43 0.75 4.97 -15.81
CA PRO A 43 1.52 5.72 -16.81
C PRO A 43 2.91 5.14 -17.08
N ILE A 44 3.46 4.44 -16.08
CA ILE A 44 4.78 3.81 -16.16
C ILE A 44 4.72 2.30 -16.45
N GLU A 45 3.56 1.75 -16.83
CA GLU A 45 3.37 0.30 -16.98
C GLU A 45 4.45 -0.36 -17.85
N GLN A 46 4.74 0.21 -19.02
CA GLN A 46 5.72 -0.35 -19.96
C GLN A 46 7.12 -0.38 -19.36
N VAL A 47 7.52 0.68 -18.64
CA VAL A 47 8.81 0.73 -17.93
C VAL A 47 8.81 -0.26 -16.77
N ALA A 48 7.72 -0.36 -16.03
CA ALA A 48 7.58 -1.27 -14.89
C ALA A 48 7.60 -2.76 -15.30
N ARG A 49 7.26 -3.09 -16.56
CA ARG A 49 7.44 -4.45 -17.11
C ARG A 49 8.91 -4.85 -17.18
N GLU A 50 9.78 -3.92 -17.60
CA GLU A 50 11.23 -4.13 -17.66
C GLU A 50 11.89 -3.97 -16.29
N TYR A 51 11.32 -3.11 -15.44
CA TYR A 51 11.84 -2.77 -14.11
C TYR A 51 10.78 -2.96 -13.00
N PRO A 52 10.46 -4.21 -12.61
CA PRO A 52 9.44 -4.49 -11.60
C PRO A 52 9.68 -3.85 -10.22
N GLN A 53 10.92 -3.45 -9.94
CA GLN A 53 11.30 -2.75 -8.71
C GLN A 53 10.56 -1.42 -8.55
N LEU A 54 10.06 -0.83 -9.65
CA LEU A 54 9.21 0.36 -9.59
C LEU A 54 7.87 0.07 -8.90
N CYS A 55 7.24 -1.06 -9.22
CA CYS A 55 6.03 -1.50 -8.52
C CYS A 55 6.31 -1.86 -7.05
N GLU A 56 7.47 -2.44 -6.75
CA GLU A 56 7.87 -2.70 -5.37
C GLU A 56 8.06 -1.40 -4.58
N ALA A 57 8.76 -0.43 -5.17
CA ALA A 57 9.00 0.89 -4.58
C ALA A 57 7.69 1.65 -4.33
N GLU A 58 6.76 1.62 -5.27
CA GLU A 58 5.42 2.19 -5.12
C GLU A 58 4.67 1.52 -3.95
N THR A 59 4.72 0.20 -3.83
CA THR A 59 4.11 -0.54 -2.70
C THR A 59 4.71 -0.10 -1.36
N ALA A 60 6.04 0.03 -1.30
CA ALA A 60 6.73 0.49 -0.11
C ALA A 60 6.37 1.94 0.26
N ALA A 61 6.23 2.81 -0.75
CA ALA A 61 5.77 4.18 -0.57
C ALA A 61 4.34 4.22 -0.01
N PHE A 62 3.42 3.41 -0.55
CA PHE A 62 2.05 3.30 -0.03
C PHE A 62 2.02 2.83 1.42
N SER A 63 2.80 1.79 1.77
CA SER A 63 2.94 1.33 3.16
C SER A 63 3.33 2.47 4.10
N LYS A 64 4.32 3.27 3.71
CA LYS A 64 4.81 4.41 4.49
C LYS A 64 3.78 5.54 4.61
N LEU A 65 3.14 5.92 3.50
CA LEU A 65 2.14 7.00 3.48
C LEU A 65 0.88 6.63 4.28
N LEU A 66 0.46 5.37 4.18
CA LEU A 66 -0.72 4.85 4.86
C LEU A 66 -0.42 4.46 6.32
N GLY A 67 0.85 4.28 6.68
CA GLY A 67 1.29 3.93 8.04
C GLY A 67 0.86 2.52 8.46
N VAL A 68 0.56 1.64 7.50
CA VAL A 68 0.15 0.25 7.71
C VAL A 68 0.84 -0.62 6.67
N HIS A 69 1.07 -1.89 7.00
CA HIS A 69 1.59 -2.84 6.03
C HIS A 69 0.53 -3.12 4.97
N VAL A 70 0.86 -2.86 3.71
CA VAL A 70 -0.02 -3.14 2.57
C VAL A 70 0.47 -4.35 1.79
N GLN A 71 -0.44 -5.01 1.06
CA GLN A 71 -0.12 -6.15 0.22
C GLN A 71 -0.56 -5.90 -1.22
N ARG A 72 0.39 -5.88 -2.17
CA ARG A 72 0.10 -5.91 -3.61
C ARG A 72 -0.32 -7.32 -4.00
N LEU A 73 -1.49 -7.47 -4.61
CA LEU A 73 -2.02 -8.74 -5.12
C LEU A 73 -1.85 -8.90 -6.63
N ALA A 74 -1.93 -7.80 -7.37
CA ALA A 74 -1.93 -7.79 -8.82
C ALA A 74 -1.21 -6.54 -9.33
N THR A 75 -0.56 -6.63 -10.50
CA THR A 75 0.07 -5.50 -11.17
C THR A 75 -0.19 -5.53 -12.67
N LEU A 76 -0.51 -4.37 -13.26
CA LEU A 76 -0.61 -4.20 -14.72
C LEU A 76 0.70 -4.61 -15.42
N ALA A 77 1.85 -4.32 -14.80
CA ALA A 77 3.17 -4.70 -15.31
C ALA A 77 3.38 -6.23 -15.40
N GLN A 78 2.62 -7.03 -14.65
CA GLN A 78 2.64 -8.50 -14.76
C GLN A 78 1.54 -9.04 -15.68
N GLY A 79 0.81 -8.17 -16.38
CA GLY A 79 -0.24 -8.56 -17.33
C GLY A 79 -1.65 -8.63 -16.74
N GLU A 80 -1.84 -8.24 -15.47
CA GLU A 80 -3.16 -8.12 -14.86
C GLU A 80 -3.95 -6.93 -15.43
N HIS A 81 -5.25 -6.89 -15.21
CA HIS A 81 -6.11 -5.79 -15.71
C HIS A 81 -6.12 -4.56 -14.80
N VAL A 82 -5.66 -4.69 -13.56
CA VAL A 82 -5.65 -3.61 -12.57
C VAL A 82 -4.60 -3.90 -11.51
N CYS A 83 -3.81 -2.89 -11.12
CA CYS A 83 -2.98 -3.03 -9.93
C CYS A 83 -3.89 -3.04 -8.70
N THR A 84 -3.76 -4.05 -7.83
CA THR A 84 -4.58 -4.15 -6.62
C THR A 84 -3.70 -4.23 -5.39
N THR A 85 -3.89 -3.30 -4.46
CA THR A 85 -3.19 -3.27 -3.17
C THR A 85 -4.21 -3.35 -2.04
N VAL A 86 -4.12 -4.35 -1.18
CA VAL A 86 -4.94 -4.46 0.03
C VAL A 86 -4.32 -3.59 1.12
N VAL A 87 -5.16 -2.72 1.69
CA VAL A 87 -4.85 -1.82 2.79
C VAL A 87 -5.69 -2.24 4.00
N PRO A 88 -5.06 -2.74 5.08
CA PRO A 88 -5.75 -2.99 6.34
C PRO A 88 -6.34 -1.71 6.91
N VAL A 89 -7.58 -1.78 7.39
CA VAL A 89 -8.26 -0.69 8.10
C VAL A 89 -8.72 -1.19 9.47
N GLY A 90 -8.91 -0.27 10.42
CA GLY A 90 -9.20 -0.63 11.82
C GLY A 90 -8.00 -1.15 12.62
N VAL A 91 -6.81 -1.23 12.02
CA VAL A 91 -5.55 -1.55 12.70
C VAL A 91 -4.82 -0.27 13.13
N ALA A 92 -4.17 -0.30 14.28
CA ALA A 92 -3.36 0.82 14.75
C ALA A 92 -2.17 1.07 13.79
N PRO A 93 -1.80 2.34 13.53
CA PRO A 93 -0.64 2.64 12.69
C PRO A 93 0.63 1.98 13.21
N LEU A 94 1.46 1.50 12.29
CA LEU A 94 2.79 1.00 12.59
C LEU A 94 3.65 2.14 13.11
N HIS A 95 3.90 2.17 14.41
CA HIS A 95 4.80 3.16 15.01
C HIS A 95 6.25 2.89 14.58
N PRO A 96 6.99 3.89 14.06
CA PRO A 96 8.39 3.74 13.65
C PRO A 96 9.35 3.26 14.76
N GLY A 97 8.94 3.35 16.04
CA GLY A 97 9.75 2.99 17.21
C GLY A 97 9.74 1.50 17.61
N ALA A 98 8.88 0.66 17.04
CA ALA A 98 8.74 -0.75 17.45
C ALA A 98 9.95 -1.64 17.06
N ARG A 99 10.87 -1.16 16.23
CA ARG A 99 12.02 -1.94 15.73
C ARG A 99 13.18 -2.10 16.74
N ARG A 100 13.14 -1.42 17.90
CA ARG A 100 14.29 -1.37 18.84
C ARG A 100 14.26 -2.36 20.00
N VAL A 101 13.17 -3.11 20.23
CA VAL A 101 13.00 -3.93 21.47
C VAL A 101 13.38 -5.40 21.31
N LEU A 102 13.66 -5.90 20.10
CA LEU A 102 14.01 -7.33 19.89
C LEU A 102 15.52 -7.64 19.90
N LYS A 103 16.38 -6.72 20.38
CA LYS A 103 17.84 -6.91 20.39
C LYS A 103 18.49 -6.60 21.74
N HIS A 104 18.08 -7.28 22.81
CA HIS A 104 18.93 -7.61 23.96
C HIS A 104 18.14 -8.47 24.96
N SER A 105 18.21 -9.79 24.84
CA SER A 105 17.95 -10.69 25.96
C SER A 105 18.79 -11.96 25.76
N ASN A 106 19.82 -12.04 26.60
CA ASN A 106 20.60 -13.21 27.02
C ASN A 106 21.68 -13.78 26.10
N SER A 107 22.88 -13.24 26.29
CA SER A 107 24.14 -13.98 26.21
C SER A 107 24.83 -13.87 27.58
N HIS A 108 25.05 -15.04 28.21
CA HIS A 108 25.94 -15.35 29.34
C HIS A 108 25.56 -14.94 30.79
N ASN A 109 25.13 -15.94 31.58
CA ASN A 109 25.95 -16.52 32.65
C ASN A 109 25.59 -18.01 32.82
#